data_AF-A0A7K8SV15-F1
#
_entry.id   AF-A0A7K8SV15-F1
#
_cell.length_a   1.000
_cell.length_b   1.000
_cell.length_c   1.000
_cell.angle_alpha   90.00
_cell.angle_beta   90.00
_cell.angle_gamma   90.00
#
_symmetry.space_group_name_H-M   'P 1'
#
loop_
_entity.id
_entity.type
_entity.pdbx_description
1 polymer ?
#
loop_
_entity_poly.entity_id
_entity_poly.type
_entity_poly.pdbx_seq_one_letter_code
_entity_poly.pdbx_strand_id
1 'polypeptide(L)'
;FKVFESNEESGHLTLTIAVSGHFFISQGRTVLEGFSLIDSHKWLKIARRAGCLLLCAQSKQNECRMFRVQFGGESEEQVLEHCCSCVQKLAEYVPVQATDEQSQQLYRSLNQLASGEDQVGDMEQNASVLRIPGGRLPDSCTSLGERRSVAELAQSVLKNKAELPLAYRHCEWRAQELGPFIRLCLMDQNFPAFVEEVEKELRKLTEG
;
A
#
# COMPACT_ATOMS: atom_id res chain seq x y z
N PHE A 1 7.83 -3.20 22.82
CA PHE A 1 6.68 -2.74 22.01
C PHE A 1 5.68 -2.06 22.91
N LYS A 2 5.19 -0.87 22.55
CA LYS A 2 4.02 -0.28 23.20
C LYS A 2 2.78 -1.01 22.66
N VAL A 3 1.96 -1.57 23.56
CA VAL A 3 0.80 -2.40 23.21
C VAL A 3 -0.47 -1.60 23.47
N PHE A 4 -1.42 -1.71 22.54
CA PHE A 4 -2.76 -1.16 22.66
C PHE A 4 -3.75 -2.30 22.47
N GLU A 5 -4.80 -2.33 23.29
CA GLU A 5 -5.83 -3.37 23.26
C GLU A 5 -7.21 -2.72 23.17
N SER A 6 -8.11 -3.37 22.44
CA SER A 6 -9.52 -2.97 22.40
C SER A 6 -10.19 -3.34 23.72
N ASN A 7 -10.75 -2.37 24.42
CA ASN A 7 -11.59 -2.60 25.60
C ASN A 7 -12.63 -1.47 25.75
N GLU A 8 -13.56 -1.62 26.69
CA GLU A 8 -14.65 -0.65 26.90
C GLU A 8 -14.15 0.73 27.38
N GLU A 9 -13.03 0.76 28.12
CA GLU A 9 -12.50 1.98 28.74
C GLU A 9 -11.68 2.85 27.76
N SER A 10 -10.83 2.22 26.96
CA SER A 10 -9.94 2.89 25.98
C SER A 10 -10.53 2.94 24.57
N GLY A 11 -11.60 2.19 24.31
CA GLY A 11 -12.28 2.10 23.03
C GLY A 11 -11.69 1.03 22.10
N HIS A 12 -12.43 0.73 21.04
CA HIS A 12 -12.05 -0.29 20.06
C HIS A 12 -10.98 0.21 19.09
N LEU A 13 -9.97 -0.63 18.85
CA LEU A 13 -9.02 -0.46 17.77
C LEU A 13 -9.67 -0.80 16.44
N THR A 14 -9.57 0.12 15.48
CA THR A 14 -10.11 -0.05 14.13
C THR A 14 -8.99 0.18 13.13
N LEU A 15 -8.80 -0.79 12.23
CA LEU A 15 -7.97 -0.65 11.05
C LEU A 15 -8.85 -0.26 9.88
N THR A 16 -8.54 0.86 9.23
CA THR A 16 -9.29 1.38 8.09
C THR A 16 -8.39 1.52 6.89
N ILE A 17 -8.82 0.99 5.74
CA ILE A 17 -8.23 1.26 4.43
C ILE A 17 -9.27 2.05 3.65
N ALA A 18 -9.03 3.36 3.51
CA ALA A 18 -9.88 4.22 2.72
C ALA A 18 -9.72 3.90 1.23
N VAL A 19 -10.76 4.17 0.45
CA VAL A 19 -10.78 3.90 -0.99
C VAL A 19 -9.72 4.73 -1.74
N SER A 20 -9.37 5.90 -1.19
CA SER A 20 -8.24 6.72 -1.65
C SER A 20 -6.86 6.09 -1.42
N GLY A 21 -6.77 4.87 -0.88
CA GLY A 21 -5.54 4.18 -0.54
C GLY A 21 -4.89 4.66 0.76
N HIS A 22 -5.59 5.39 1.63
CA HIS A 22 -5.06 5.73 2.95
C HIS A 22 -5.29 4.63 3.97
N PHE A 23 -4.24 4.29 4.72
CA PHE A 23 -4.26 3.31 5.80
C PHE A 23 -4.24 4.03 7.14
N PHE A 24 -5.13 3.64 8.05
CA PHE A 24 -5.18 4.15 9.41
C PHE A 24 -5.39 3.04 10.44
N ILE A 25 -4.77 3.21 11.61
CA ILE A 25 -5.17 2.52 12.83
C ILE A 25 -5.59 3.59 13.83
N SER A 26 -6.81 3.47 14.33
CA SER A 26 -7.36 4.41 15.32
C SER A 26 -7.91 3.67 16.53
N GLN A 27 -7.86 4.32 17.69
CA GLN A 27 -8.56 3.89 18.90
C GLN A 27 -9.51 5.02 19.33
N GLY A 28 -10.82 4.78 19.20
CA GLY A 28 -11.82 5.81 19.41
C GLY A 28 -11.59 7.02 18.48
N ARG A 29 -11.24 8.17 19.06
CA ARG A 29 -10.96 9.43 18.33
C ARG A 29 -9.47 9.68 18.06
N THR A 30 -8.59 8.78 18.50
CA THR A 30 -7.14 8.94 18.42
C THR A 30 -6.59 8.11 17.27
N VAL A 31 -5.85 8.73 16.35
CA VAL A 31 -5.13 8.03 15.29
C VAL A 31 -3.77 7.58 15.85
N LEU A 32 -3.51 6.27 15.82
CA LEU A 32 -2.25 5.66 16.22
C LEU A 32 -1.28 5.54 15.04
N GLU A 33 -1.82 5.22 13.87
CA GLU A 33 -1.08 5.09 12.62
C GLU A 33 -1.87 5.72 11.48
N GLY A 34 -1.16 6.38 10.56
CA GLY A 34 -1.77 7.00 9.38
C GLY A 34 -0.75 7.23 8.28
N PHE A 35 -0.95 6.64 7.10
CA PHE A 35 -0.10 6.86 5.92
C PHE A 35 -0.81 6.48 4.62
N SER A 36 -0.25 6.92 3.49
CA SER A 36 -0.71 6.52 2.17
C SER A 36 -0.10 5.17 1.77
N LEU A 37 -0.92 4.27 1.22
CA LEU A 37 -0.46 3.01 0.61
C LEU A 37 0.03 3.22 -0.83
N ILE A 38 -0.30 4.36 -1.46
CA ILE A 38 0.12 4.69 -2.82
C ILE A 38 1.65 4.73 -2.90
N ASP A 39 2.21 3.94 -3.82
CA ASP A 39 3.66 3.77 -4.01
C ASP A 39 4.43 3.34 -2.76
N SER A 40 3.75 2.74 -1.78
CA SER A 40 4.35 2.42 -0.48
C SER A 40 5.33 1.25 -0.54
N HIS A 41 5.30 0.41 -1.59
CA HIS A 41 6.20 -0.73 -1.78
C HIS A 41 7.71 -0.42 -1.68
N LYS A 42 8.11 0.86 -1.85
CA LYS A 42 9.52 1.29 -1.73
C LYS A 42 10.00 1.41 -0.28
N TRP A 43 9.07 1.64 0.65
CA TRP A 43 9.39 1.94 2.04
C TRP A 43 8.59 1.11 3.04
N LEU A 44 7.47 0.50 2.63
CA LEU A 44 6.62 -0.32 3.48
C LEU A 44 6.73 -1.79 3.07
N LYS A 45 7.04 -2.64 4.05
CA LYS A 45 7.00 -4.10 3.91
C LYS A 45 5.94 -4.65 4.85
N ILE A 46 5.06 -5.50 4.32
CA ILE A 46 4.00 -6.15 5.08
C ILE A 46 4.18 -7.65 5.00
N ALA A 47 4.19 -8.30 6.16
CA ALA A 47 4.21 -9.75 6.28
C ALA A 47 2.99 -10.23 7.06
N ARG A 48 2.36 -11.30 6.58
CA ARG A 48 1.23 -11.95 7.26
C ARG A 48 1.70 -13.24 7.93
N ARG A 49 1.24 -13.44 9.17
CA ARG A 49 1.37 -14.73 9.87
C ARG A 49 0.07 -15.03 10.62
N ALA A 50 -0.60 -16.11 10.23
CA ALA A 50 -1.90 -16.50 10.78
C ALA A 50 -2.90 -15.31 10.78
N GLY A 51 -3.47 -14.99 11.95
CA GLY A 51 -4.37 -13.85 12.20
C GLY A 51 -3.69 -12.51 12.46
N CYS A 52 -2.42 -12.35 12.07
CA CYS A 52 -1.61 -11.15 12.35
C CYS A 52 -0.94 -10.58 11.10
N LEU A 53 -0.72 -9.26 11.12
CA LEU A 53 0.11 -8.52 10.17
C LEU A 53 1.28 -7.85 10.90
N LEU A 54 2.47 -7.94 10.33
CA LEU A 54 3.63 -7.13 10.71
C LEU A 54 3.91 -6.13 9.59
N LEU A 55 4.00 -4.85 9.96
CA LEU A 55 4.33 -3.76 9.05
C LEU A 55 5.69 -3.17 9.48
N CYS A 56 6.64 -3.08 8.55
CA CYS A 56 7.88 -2.31 8.71
C CYS A 56 7.88 -1.16 7.70
N ALA A 57 7.83 0.05 8.21
CA ALA A 57 8.02 1.28 7.46
C ALA A 57 9.48 1.72 7.59
N GLN A 58 10.18 1.76 6.47
CA GLN A 58 11.58 2.15 6.33
C GLN A 58 11.68 3.66 6.05
N SER A 59 12.42 4.38 6.88
CA SER A 59 12.74 5.79 6.67
C SER A 59 14.00 5.96 5.82
N LYS A 60 14.15 7.14 5.19
CA LYS A 60 15.37 7.53 4.45
C LYS A 60 16.62 7.57 5.34
N GLN A 61 16.45 7.72 6.66
CA GLN A 61 17.54 7.74 7.65
C GLN A 61 17.92 6.33 8.14
N ASN A 62 17.49 5.27 7.43
CA ASN A 62 17.73 3.87 7.79
C ASN A 62 17.08 3.41 9.11
N GLU A 63 16.18 4.22 9.66
CA GLU A 63 15.32 3.84 10.78
C GLU A 63 14.12 3.04 10.24
N CYS A 64 13.88 1.82 10.75
CA CYS A 64 12.62 1.10 10.49
C CYS A 64 11.69 1.25 11.70
N ARG A 65 10.49 1.74 11.44
CA ARG A 65 9.37 1.72 12.38
C ARG A 65 8.54 0.47 12.16
N MET A 66 8.43 -0.36 13.20
CA MET A 66 7.69 -1.61 13.16
C MET A 66 6.48 -1.57 14.06
N PHE A 67 5.36 -2.10 13.56
CA PHE A 67 4.19 -2.37 14.38
C PHE A 67 3.48 -3.63 13.89
N ARG A 68 2.79 -4.28 14.83
CA ARG A 68 2.06 -5.52 14.59
C ARG A 68 0.59 -5.30 14.89
N VAL A 69 -0.26 -5.83 14.02
CA VAL A 69 -1.70 -5.86 14.19
C VAL A 69 -2.14 -7.30 14.36
N GLN A 70 -2.96 -7.56 15.37
CA GLN A 70 -3.63 -8.84 15.58
C GLN A 70 -5.13 -8.60 15.43
N PHE A 71 -5.77 -9.37 14.55
CA PHE A 71 -7.21 -9.23 14.32
C PHE A 71 -7.99 -9.89 15.46
N GLY A 72 -9.09 -9.25 15.87
CA GLY A 72 -10.04 -9.79 16.82
C GLY A 72 -11.15 -10.58 16.11
N GLY A 73 -11.76 -11.51 16.85
CA GLY A 73 -12.88 -12.32 16.40
C GLY A 73 -13.32 -13.27 17.53
N GLU A 74 -14.55 -13.77 17.43
CA GLU A 74 -15.15 -14.72 18.39
C GLU A 74 -14.59 -16.14 18.23
N SER A 75 -14.01 -16.45 17.07
CA SER A 75 -13.33 -17.72 16.78
C SER A 75 -12.05 -17.52 15.97
N GLU A 76 -11.21 -18.55 15.92
CA GLU A 76 -9.97 -18.54 15.12
C GLU A 76 -10.26 -18.37 13.62
N GLU A 77 -11.34 -18.98 13.13
CA GLU A 77 -11.80 -18.85 11.75
C GLU A 77 -12.17 -17.41 11.42
N GLN A 78 -12.90 -16.74 12.32
CA GLN A 78 -13.29 -15.34 12.12
C GLN A 78 -12.07 -14.40 12.16
N VAL A 79 -11.13 -14.64 13.08
CA VAL A 79 -9.85 -13.91 13.12
C VAL A 79 -9.08 -14.07 11.80
N LEU A 80 -9.04 -15.29 11.27
CA LEU A 80 -8.37 -15.59 10.01
C LEU A 80 -9.09 -14.94 8.83
N GLU A 81 -10.42 -14.95 8.81
CA GLU A 81 -11.25 -14.30 7.79
C GLU A 81 -11.02 -12.79 7.75
N HIS A 82 -11.09 -12.12 8.90
CA HIS A 82 -10.80 -10.68 9.03
C HIS A 82 -9.39 -10.35 8.52
N CYS A 83 -8.40 -11.14 8.92
CA CYS A 83 -7.03 -10.99 8.46
C CYS A 83 -6.91 -11.20 6.93
N CYS A 84 -7.51 -12.27 6.39
CA CYS A 84 -7.53 -12.55 4.95
C CYS A 84 -8.16 -11.42 4.14
N SER A 85 -9.32 -10.92 4.58
CA SER A 85 -10.03 -9.82 3.95
C SER A 85 -9.18 -8.54 3.92
N CYS A 86 -8.53 -8.21 5.03
CA CYS A 86 -7.61 -7.08 5.09
C CYS A 86 -6.40 -7.26 4.17
N VAL A 87 -5.82 -8.47 4.10
CA VAL A 87 -4.69 -8.79 3.22
C VAL A 87 -5.08 -8.62 1.75
N GLN A 88 -6.27 -9.10 1.37
CA GLN A 88 -6.79 -8.93 0.01
C GLN A 88 -6.89 -7.45 -0.35
N LYS A 89 -7.38 -6.60 0.58
CA LYS A 89 -7.44 -5.14 0.38
C LYS A 89 -6.06 -4.48 0.31
N LEU A 90 -5.13 -4.87 1.16
CA LEU A 90 -3.76 -4.34 1.13
C LEU A 90 -3.01 -4.72 -0.15
N ALA A 91 -3.25 -5.92 -0.67
CA ALA A 91 -2.63 -6.44 -1.88
C ALA A 91 -2.99 -5.65 -3.14
N GLU A 92 -4.06 -4.83 -3.11
CA GLU A 92 -4.39 -3.88 -4.17
C GLU A 92 -3.33 -2.75 -4.30
N TYR A 93 -2.55 -2.49 -3.24
CA TYR A 93 -1.60 -1.36 -3.17
C TYR A 93 -0.15 -1.77 -2.94
N VAL A 94 0.08 -2.76 -2.07
CA VAL A 94 1.42 -3.18 -1.64
C VAL A 94 1.48 -4.70 -1.51
N PRO A 95 2.54 -5.36 -2.00
CA PRO A 95 2.69 -6.80 -1.85
C PRO A 95 2.72 -7.20 -0.37
N VAL A 96 1.80 -8.08 0.02
CA VAL A 96 1.78 -8.69 1.34
C VAL A 96 2.45 -10.06 1.25
N GLN A 97 3.53 -10.25 1.98
CA GLN A 97 4.23 -11.54 2.00
C GLN A 97 3.44 -12.53 2.83
N ALA A 98 2.91 -13.56 2.17
CA ALA A 98 2.29 -14.71 2.79
C ALA A 98 3.35 -15.79 3.09
N THR A 99 3.02 -16.67 4.03
CA THR A 99 3.94 -17.66 4.60
C THR A 99 4.49 -18.62 3.53
N ASP A 100 5.82 -18.63 3.37
CA ASP A 100 6.71 -19.80 3.25
C ASP A 100 8.15 -19.24 3.29
N GLU A 101 8.85 -19.46 4.42
CA GLU A 101 10.26 -19.11 4.69
C GLU A 101 10.70 -17.62 4.66
N GLN A 102 10.38 -16.85 3.62
CA GLN A 102 10.78 -15.44 3.46
C GLN A 102 10.19 -14.54 4.55
N SER A 103 8.94 -14.82 4.94
CA SER A 103 8.31 -14.15 6.08
C SER A 103 9.07 -14.43 7.37
N GLN A 104 9.54 -15.66 7.61
CA GLN A 104 10.31 -15.99 8.83
C GLN A 104 11.66 -15.28 8.86
N GLN A 105 12.31 -15.15 7.70
CA GLN A 105 13.56 -14.41 7.58
C GLN A 105 13.35 -12.91 7.80
N LEU A 106 12.27 -12.32 7.25
CA LEU A 106 11.91 -10.94 7.56
C LEU A 106 11.58 -10.75 9.03
N TYR A 107 10.75 -11.59 9.65
CA TYR A 107 10.47 -11.50 11.09
C TYR A 107 11.77 -11.63 11.92
N ARG A 108 12.69 -12.53 11.55
CA ARG A 108 13.99 -12.66 12.23
C ARG A 108 14.89 -11.45 12.01
N SER A 109 15.03 -10.95 10.79
CA SER A 109 15.86 -9.79 10.45
C SER A 109 15.29 -8.49 11.05
N LEU A 110 13.96 -8.36 11.08
CA LEU A 110 13.26 -7.21 11.64
C LEU A 110 13.30 -7.21 13.17
N ASN A 111 13.16 -8.36 13.82
CA ASN A 111 13.33 -8.46 15.27
C ASN A 111 14.77 -8.14 15.72
N GLN A 112 15.78 -8.50 14.92
CA GLN A 112 17.19 -8.15 15.19
C GLN A 112 17.46 -6.63 15.14
N LEU A 113 16.72 -5.88 14.33
CA LEU A 113 16.80 -4.41 14.28
C LEU A 113 16.14 -3.70 15.48
N ALA A 114 15.24 -4.38 16.19
CA ALA A 114 14.54 -3.83 17.37
C ALA A 114 15.30 -4.04 18.69
N SER A 115 16.25 -4.98 18.73
CA SER A 115 17.05 -5.34 19.90
C SER A 115 18.50 -4.91 19.71
N GLY A 116 18.76 -3.61 19.84
CA GLY A 116 20.12 -3.07 19.86
C GLY A 116 20.61 -2.89 21.29
N GLU A 117 20.99 -3.98 21.99
CA GLU A 117 21.88 -3.93 23.15
C GLU A 117 22.80 -5.18 23.17
N ASP A 118 24.11 -4.92 23.02
CA ASP A 118 25.31 -5.71 23.35
C ASP A 118 25.33 -7.24 23.14
N GLN A 119 26.14 -7.70 22.18
CA GLN A 119 27.51 -8.17 22.50
C GLN A 119 28.35 -8.48 21.25
N VAL A 120 29.59 -8.01 21.29
CA VAL A 120 30.73 -8.35 20.44
C VAL A 120 31.11 -9.83 20.64
N GLY A 121 31.42 -10.55 19.55
CA GLY A 121 31.89 -11.94 19.63
C GLY A 121 32.10 -12.64 18.29
N ASP A 122 33.07 -12.15 17.53
CA ASP A 122 34.05 -12.81 16.64
C ASP A 122 33.76 -14.07 15.79
N MET A 123 34.37 -14.00 14.59
CA MET A 123 34.99 -15.06 13.77
C MET A 123 34.16 -15.88 12.74
N GLU A 124 34.29 -15.40 11.49
CA GLU A 124 34.63 -16.09 10.23
C GLU A 124 34.31 -17.60 9.99
N GLN A 125 33.76 -17.85 8.79
CA GLN A 125 34.15 -18.86 7.78
C GLN A 125 32.96 -19.64 7.21
N ASN A 126 32.51 -19.25 6.00
CA ASN A 126 32.64 -20.08 4.80
C ASN A 126 31.89 -19.45 3.62
N ALA A 127 32.66 -18.80 2.75
CA ALA A 127 32.31 -18.64 1.36
C ALA A 127 32.59 -19.97 0.63
N SER A 128 31.59 -20.55 -0.02
CA SER A 128 31.78 -21.59 -1.06
C SER A 128 30.55 -21.72 -1.95
N VAL A 129 30.58 -20.96 -3.05
CA VAL A 129 30.32 -21.40 -4.44
C VAL A 129 29.21 -22.43 -4.69
N LEU A 130 28.19 -22.02 -5.42
CA LEU A 130 27.60 -22.86 -6.48
C LEU A 130 27.21 -22.01 -7.69
N ARG A 131 28.00 -22.15 -8.77
CA ARG A 131 27.65 -21.71 -10.12
C ARG A 131 26.88 -22.82 -10.86
N ILE A 132 25.61 -22.51 -11.20
CA ILE A 132 24.88 -22.62 -12.50
C ILE A 132 25.04 -23.90 -13.36
N PRO A 133 23.94 -24.51 -13.87
CA PRO A 133 23.62 -24.36 -15.31
C PRO A 133 22.12 -24.25 -15.68
N GLY A 134 21.79 -23.20 -16.44
CA GLY A 134 20.84 -23.19 -17.56
C GLY A 134 19.45 -23.83 -17.41
N GLY A 135 18.45 -23.01 -17.10
CA GLY A 135 17.05 -23.25 -17.45
C GLY A 135 16.37 -21.91 -17.71
N ARG A 136 16.08 -21.59 -18.97
CA ARG A 136 15.28 -20.42 -19.35
C ARG A 136 13.91 -20.55 -18.70
N LEU A 137 13.64 -19.74 -17.68
CA LEU A 137 12.26 -19.48 -17.24
C LEU A 137 11.69 -18.34 -18.11
N PRO A 138 10.43 -18.42 -18.53
CA PRO A 138 9.88 -17.55 -19.55
C PRO A 138 9.82 -16.10 -19.06
N ASP A 139 10.38 -15.21 -19.90
CA ASP A 139 10.08 -13.79 -19.92
C ASP A 139 8.56 -13.60 -20.03
N SER A 140 7.88 -13.40 -18.91
CA SER A 140 6.49 -12.98 -18.88
C SER A 140 6.19 -12.23 -17.59
N CYS A 141 6.83 -11.07 -17.45
CA CYS A 141 6.24 -9.96 -16.71
C CYS A 141 6.60 -8.64 -17.41
N THR A 142 6.18 -8.51 -18.66
CA THR A 142 6.15 -7.25 -19.41
C THR A 142 4.83 -6.49 -19.20
N SER A 143 4.08 -6.77 -18.13
CA SER A 143 2.89 -6.00 -17.76
C SER A 143 3.03 -5.34 -16.38
N LEU A 144 4.26 -4.97 -16.02
CA LEU A 144 4.47 -3.85 -15.10
C LEU A 144 3.67 -2.68 -15.71
N GLY A 145 2.49 -2.38 -15.16
CA GLY A 145 1.64 -1.30 -15.65
C GLY A 145 2.53 -0.10 -15.88
N GLU A 146 2.66 0.30 -17.15
CA GLU A 146 3.69 1.23 -17.60
C GLU A 146 3.80 2.37 -16.59
N ARG A 147 4.98 2.54 -15.99
CA ARG A 147 5.28 3.74 -15.20
C ARG A 147 5.23 4.91 -16.16
N ARG A 148 4.07 5.57 -16.24
CA ARG A 148 3.86 6.75 -17.07
C ARG A 148 4.22 7.99 -16.25
N SER A 149 5.08 8.81 -16.81
CA SER A 149 5.35 10.17 -16.36
C SER A 149 4.05 10.99 -16.34
N VAL A 150 4.06 12.10 -15.58
CA VAL A 150 2.95 13.05 -15.54
C VAL A 150 2.62 13.56 -16.95
N ALA A 151 3.63 13.75 -17.79
CA ALA A 151 3.48 14.11 -19.20
C ALA A 151 2.73 13.03 -19.99
N GLU A 152 3.09 11.75 -19.84
CA GLU A 152 2.42 10.63 -20.52
C GLU A 152 0.98 10.42 -20.06
N LEU A 153 0.69 10.69 -18.77
CA LEU A 153 -0.69 10.69 -18.25
C LEU A 153 -1.51 11.84 -18.84
N ALA A 154 -0.95 13.05 -18.86
CA ALA A 154 -1.60 14.21 -19.48
C ALA A 154 -1.87 13.98 -20.97
N GLN A 155 -0.91 13.41 -21.72
CA GLN A 155 -1.09 13.02 -23.12
C GLN A 155 -2.20 11.98 -23.29
N SER A 156 -2.33 11.03 -22.35
CA SER A 156 -3.39 10.01 -22.40
C SER A 156 -4.78 10.61 -22.18
N VAL A 157 -4.93 11.62 -21.32
CA VAL A 157 -6.20 12.31 -21.07
C VAL A 157 -6.61 13.16 -22.28
N LEU A 158 -5.63 13.82 -22.92
CA LEU A 158 -5.87 14.65 -24.10
C LEU A 158 -6.16 13.85 -25.38
N LYS A 159 -5.67 12.60 -25.48
CA LYS A 159 -5.99 11.70 -26.60
C LYS A 159 -7.36 11.06 -26.36
N ASN A 160 -8.33 11.38 -27.22
CA ASN A 160 -9.74 10.95 -27.19
C ASN A 160 -10.02 9.42 -27.24
N LYS A 161 -9.03 8.55 -26.99
CA LYS A 161 -9.17 7.11 -26.76
C LYS A 161 -8.08 6.64 -25.80
N ALA A 162 -8.36 6.74 -24.52
CA ALA A 162 -7.47 6.22 -23.49
C ALA A 162 -7.88 4.79 -23.09
N GLU A 163 -7.09 3.79 -23.48
CA GLU A 163 -7.05 2.54 -22.73
C GLU A 163 -6.25 2.80 -21.45
N LEU A 164 -6.90 3.42 -20.47
CA LEU A 164 -6.28 3.65 -19.16
C LEU A 164 -6.04 2.29 -18.48
N PRO A 165 -4.90 2.11 -17.78
CA PRO A 165 -4.63 0.92 -16.99
C PRO A 165 -5.78 0.60 -16.03
N LEU A 166 -6.00 -0.69 -15.72
CA LEU A 166 -7.10 -1.17 -14.87
C LEU A 166 -7.23 -0.41 -13.54
N ALA A 167 -6.12 0.06 -12.96
CA ALA A 167 -6.12 0.85 -11.73
C ALA A 167 -6.96 2.15 -11.84
N TYR A 168 -7.01 2.78 -13.01
CA TYR A 168 -7.78 4.00 -13.28
C TYR A 168 -9.24 3.72 -13.69
N ARG A 169 -9.62 2.45 -13.87
CA ARG A 169 -11.00 2.05 -14.20
C ARG A 169 -11.88 1.85 -12.96
N HIS A 170 -11.28 1.88 -11.77
CA HIS A 170 -12.02 1.88 -10.50
C HIS A 170 -12.51 3.30 -10.22
N CYS A 171 -13.60 3.70 -10.88
CA CYS A 171 -14.29 4.94 -10.52
C CYS A 171 -15.08 4.67 -9.23
N GLU A 172 -14.76 5.41 -8.17
CA GLU A 172 -15.48 5.31 -6.88
C GLU A 172 -16.96 5.72 -7.00
N TRP A 173 -17.29 6.46 -8.06
CA TRP A 173 -18.62 7.01 -8.29
C TRP A 173 -19.41 6.03 -9.15
N ARG A 174 -20.52 5.51 -8.61
CA ARG A 174 -21.44 4.75 -9.44
C ARG A 174 -21.99 5.68 -10.51
N ALA A 175 -22.27 5.17 -11.72
CA ALA A 175 -22.81 5.99 -12.82
C ALA A 175 -24.08 6.79 -12.43
N GLN A 176 -24.82 6.32 -11.40
CA GLN A 176 -26.00 6.99 -10.86
C GLN A 176 -25.68 8.24 -10.01
N GLU A 177 -24.47 8.35 -9.45
CA GLU A 177 -24.04 9.44 -8.55
C GLU A 177 -23.39 10.60 -9.30
N LEU A 178 -23.05 10.39 -10.58
CA LEU A 178 -22.43 11.40 -11.44
C LEU A 178 -23.43 12.51 -11.83
N GLY A 179 -24.71 12.17 -11.95
CA GLY A 179 -25.76 13.11 -12.37
C GLY A 179 -25.89 14.36 -11.49
N PRO A 180 -26.05 14.22 -10.16
CA PRO A 180 -26.07 15.36 -9.23
C PRO A 180 -24.81 16.23 -9.29
N PHE A 181 -23.64 15.62 -9.48
CA PHE A 181 -22.37 16.35 -9.58
C PHE A 181 -22.25 17.14 -10.88
N ILE A 182 -22.57 16.53 -12.02
CA ILE A 182 -22.63 17.24 -13.31
C ILE A 182 -23.60 18.42 -13.22
N ARG A 183 -24.76 18.24 -12.59
CA ARG A 183 -25.73 19.34 -12.42
C ARG A 183 -25.14 20.48 -11.59
N LEU A 184 -24.40 20.19 -10.53
CA LEU A 184 -23.71 21.20 -9.72
C LEU A 184 -22.65 21.95 -10.56
N CYS A 185 -21.83 21.24 -11.32
CA CYS A 185 -20.84 21.83 -12.21
C CYS A 185 -21.48 22.75 -13.26
N LEU A 186 -22.59 22.32 -13.88
CA LEU A 186 -23.31 23.12 -14.88
C LEU A 186 -24.06 24.32 -14.30
N MET A 187 -24.35 24.32 -13.00
CA MET A 187 -24.96 25.46 -12.32
C MET A 187 -23.94 26.55 -11.95
N ASP A 188 -22.65 26.22 -11.91
CA ASP A 188 -21.57 27.20 -11.74
C ASP A 188 -21.19 27.81 -13.09
N GLN A 189 -21.41 29.11 -13.23
CA GLN A 189 -21.12 29.86 -14.45
C GLN A 189 -19.61 29.89 -14.78
N ASN A 190 -18.75 29.68 -13.80
CA ASN A 190 -17.30 29.69 -13.98
C ASN A 190 -16.74 28.32 -14.35
N PHE A 191 -17.55 27.25 -14.24
CA PHE A 191 -17.09 25.90 -14.51
C PHE A 191 -16.51 25.72 -15.92
N PRO A 192 -17.11 26.24 -17.00
CA PRO A 192 -16.50 26.15 -18.34
C PRO A 192 -15.09 26.77 -18.41
N ALA A 193 -14.91 27.96 -17.82
CA ALA A 193 -13.61 28.63 -17.77
C ALA A 193 -12.59 27.85 -16.93
N PHE A 194 -13.03 27.26 -15.81
CA PHE A 194 -12.18 26.38 -15.01
C PHE A 194 -11.71 25.15 -15.80
N VAL A 195 -12.61 24.50 -16.55
CA VAL A 195 -12.28 23.36 -17.41
C VAL A 195 -11.25 23.76 -18.48
N GLU A 196 -11.42 24.92 -19.11
CA GLU A 196 -10.46 25.45 -20.08
C GLU A 196 -9.06 25.66 -19.48
N GLU A 197 -8.97 26.22 -18.27
CA GLU A 197 -7.69 26.41 -17.58
C GLU A 197 -7.06 25.06 -17.18
N VAL A 198 -7.86 24.08 -16.73
CA VAL A 198 -7.37 22.72 -16.46
C VAL A 198 -6.79 22.09 -17.73
N GLU A 199 -7.49 22.18 -18.86
CA GLU A 199 -6.97 21.66 -20.13
C GLU A 199 -5.67 22.36 -20.57
N LYS A 200 -5.57 23.67 -20.35
CA LYS A 200 -4.37 24.46 -20.67
C LYS A 200 -3.18 24.04 -19.81
N GLU A 201 -3.37 23.82 -18.51
CA GLU A 201 -2.32 23.27 -17.64
C GLU A 201 -1.94 21.84 -18.06
N LEU A 202 -2.91 21.00 -18.43
CA LEU A 202 -2.63 19.66 -18.95
C LEU A 202 -1.79 19.71 -20.24
N ARG A 203 -2.07 20.64 -21.16
CA ARG A 203 -1.27 20.84 -22.38
C ARG A 203 0.18 21.23 -22.07
N LYS A 204 0.41 22.13 -21.11
CA LYS A 204 1.77 22.51 -20.68
C LYS A 204 2.58 21.31 -20.18
N LEU A 205 1.94 20.38 -19.47
CA LEU A 205 2.60 19.15 -19.00
C LEU A 205 3.00 18.21 -20.14
N THR A 206 2.41 18.35 -21.33
CA THR A 206 2.73 17.52 -22.50
C THR A 206 3.75 18.13 -23.46
N GLU A 207 4.04 19.43 -23.33
CA GLU A 207 4.94 20.20 -24.20
C GLU A 207 6.34 20.41 -23.57
N GLY A 208 6.58 19.84 -22.38
CA GLY A 208 7.85 19.92 -21.63
C GLY A 208 8.83 18.78 -21.89
#